data_AF-A0A3M5H9Y6-F1
#
_entry.id   AF-A0A3M5H9Y6-F1
#
_cell.length_a   1.000
_cell.length_b   1.000
_cell.length_c   1.000
_cell.angle_alpha   90.00
_cell.angle_beta   90.00
_cell.angle_gamma   90.00
#
_symmetry.space_group_name_H-M   'P 1'
#
loop_
_entity.id
_entity.type
_entity.pdbx_description
1 polymer ?
#
loop_
_entity_poly.entity_id
_entity_poly.type
_entity_poly.pdbx_seq_one_letter_code
_entity_poly.pdbx_strand_id
1 'polypeptide(L)'
;MTNSRSAFIPSWLRPVLRPLLDPYRRYRHARLIHAARIAVGLLVTILLTTGLNLPHGEWASVTMLIVIGGLQHHGNIGKKSVERAYGTLIGAGLGLIVVVQQGYLEMPLLTYAMMSVMCGFFAYHAIGKGGYTALLSAITLFIVAGHGYNPISDGLWRTVDILIGIALALTFSFALPLYAVFSWRYNLASGLRDCAKVYGRIVQGQPVTADEHLKLTARLNATMLQLRSLLPSVSKEVKMSMVELDAIQGHFRMCLSTLEILANIRPADLDKVAGESFKTSLDNDYRQIRRQLIGMARALQTGATERLVRTSESAPAQPVIPAELMGYHLMTQQLAQNLDGLQARLAKTAKRWKF
;
A
#
# COMPACT_ATOMS: atom_id res chain seq x y z
N MET A 1 -19.07 -25.42 2.04
CA MET A 1 -20.09 -24.76 2.88
C MET A 1 -19.49 -24.55 4.26
N THR A 2 -19.20 -23.31 4.63
CA THR A 2 -18.81 -22.95 6.00
C THR A 2 -19.51 -21.63 6.35
N ASN A 3 -20.34 -21.71 7.39
CA ASN A 3 -21.22 -20.67 7.90
C ASN A 3 -20.44 -19.40 8.24
N SER A 4 -20.74 -18.30 7.54
CA SER A 4 -20.48 -16.97 8.08
C SER A 4 -21.50 -16.73 9.19
N ARG A 5 -21.03 -16.60 10.42
CA ARG A 5 -21.83 -16.00 11.49
C ARG A 5 -22.03 -14.53 11.10
N SER A 6 -23.10 -14.26 10.36
CA SER A 6 -23.59 -12.90 10.14
C SER A 6 -23.95 -12.34 11.50
N ALA A 7 -23.13 -11.42 12.02
CA ALA A 7 -23.54 -10.56 13.12
C ALA A 7 -24.92 -9.98 12.76
N PHE A 8 -25.87 -10.08 13.69
CA PHE A 8 -27.23 -9.55 13.52
C PHE A 8 -27.17 -8.02 13.40
N ILE A 9 -26.91 -7.50 12.20
CA ILE A 9 -26.96 -6.06 11.91
C ILE A 9 -28.42 -5.69 11.65
N PRO A 10 -29.00 -4.76 12.45
CA PRO A 10 -30.38 -4.29 12.28
C PRO A 10 -30.65 -3.81 10.85
N SER A 11 -31.82 -4.13 10.31
CA SER A 11 -32.20 -3.90 8.90
C SER A 11 -32.10 -2.43 8.47
N TRP A 12 -32.33 -1.49 9.39
CA TRP A 12 -32.24 -0.04 9.15
C TRP A 12 -30.80 0.51 9.06
N LEU A 13 -29.81 -0.20 9.63
CA LEU A 13 -28.39 0.14 9.52
C LEU A 13 -27.75 -0.43 8.25
N ARG A 14 -28.38 -1.40 7.58
CA ARG A 14 -27.83 -2.06 6.38
C ARG A 14 -27.59 -1.11 5.21
N PRO A 15 -28.47 -0.13 4.86
CA PRO A 15 -28.20 0.81 3.76
C PRO A 15 -27.00 1.73 4.04
N VAL A 16 -26.83 2.14 5.30
CA VAL A 16 -25.73 3.02 5.76
C VAL A 16 -24.41 2.27 5.89
N LEU A 17 -24.45 1.00 6.29
CA LEU A 17 -23.27 0.12 6.41
C LEU A 17 -22.93 -0.62 5.10
N ARG A 18 -23.81 -0.70 4.10
CA ARG A 18 -23.54 -1.34 2.79
C ARG A 18 -22.31 -0.78 2.06
N PRO A 19 -22.07 0.54 2.00
CA PRO A 19 -20.83 1.11 1.48
C PRO A 19 -19.58 0.67 2.26
N LEU A 20 -19.76 0.38 3.55
CA LEU A 20 -18.74 -0.14 4.44
C LEU A 20 -18.64 -1.67 4.38
N LEU A 21 -19.52 -2.42 3.71
CA LEU A 21 -19.43 -3.88 3.64
C LEU A 21 -18.87 -4.37 2.31
N ASP A 22 -18.97 -3.58 1.24
CA ASP A 22 -18.42 -3.91 -0.07
C ASP A 22 -16.92 -3.52 -0.17
N PRO A 23 -16.00 -4.50 -0.33
CA PRO A 23 -14.56 -4.24 -0.43
C PRO A 23 -14.19 -3.29 -1.58
N TYR A 24 -14.96 -3.30 -2.67
CA TYR A 24 -14.69 -2.45 -3.83
C TYR A 24 -15.03 -0.98 -3.55
N ARG A 25 -16.14 -0.72 -2.84
CA ARG A 25 -16.50 0.65 -2.42
C ARG A 25 -15.57 1.19 -1.35
N ARG A 26 -15.10 0.33 -0.42
CA ARG A 26 -14.06 0.70 0.56
C ARG A 26 -12.78 1.16 -0.11
N TYR A 27 -12.34 0.44 -1.14
CA TYR A 27 -11.18 0.82 -1.94
C TYR A 27 -11.38 2.19 -2.62
N ARG A 28 -12.53 2.39 -3.29
CA ARG A 28 -12.81 3.64 -4.01
C ARG A 28 -12.87 4.86 -3.09
N HIS A 29 -13.39 4.71 -1.89
CA HIS A 29 -13.57 5.81 -0.93
C HIS A 29 -12.60 5.72 0.26
N ALA A 30 -11.44 5.06 0.10
CA ALA A 30 -10.49 4.83 1.18
C ALA A 30 -10.06 6.12 1.90
N ARG A 31 -9.91 7.23 1.16
CA ARG A 31 -9.58 8.55 1.72
C ARG A 31 -10.69 9.10 2.63
N LEU A 32 -11.95 8.99 2.22
CA LEU A 32 -13.09 9.45 3.01
C LEU A 32 -13.27 8.59 4.26
N ILE A 33 -13.14 7.27 4.12
CA ILE A 33 -13.22 6.33 5.25
C ILE A 33 -12.10 6.61 6.26
N HIS A 34 -10.88 6.88 5.76
CA HIS A 34 -9.75 7.26 6.61
C HIS A 34 -9.99 8.58 7.34
N ALA A 35 -10.48 9.60 6.64
CA ALA A 35 -10.80 10.89 7.25
C ALA A 35 -11.89 10.76 8.32
N ALA A 36 -12.98 10.03 8.03
CA ALA A 36 -14.04 9.78 9.00
C ALA A 36 -13.52 9.01 10.23
N ARG A 37 -12.65 8.01 10.03
CA ARG A 37 -12.02 7.27 11.14
C ARG A 37 -11.20 8.19 12.04
N ILE A 38 -10.39 9.08 11.46
CA ILE A 38 -9.60 10.06 12.22
C ILE A 38 -10.53 11.01 12.98
N ALA A 39 -11.54 11.57 12.31
CA ALA A 39 -12.47 12.51 12.94
C ALA A 39 -13.20 11.88 14.14
N VAL A 40 -13.76 10.68 13.96
CA VAL A 40 -14.45 9.96 15.04
C VAL A 40 -13.49 9.59 16.17
N GLY A 41 -12.31 9.09 15.86
CA GLY A 41 -11.38 8.69 16.90
C GLY A 41 -10.78 9.89 17.66
N LEU A 42 -10.57 11.03 17.01
CA LEU A 42 -10.22 12.28 17.70
C LEU A 42 -11.35 12.73 18.63
N LEU A 43 -12.60 12.74 18.15
CA LEU A 43 -13.76 13.08 18.98
C LEU A 43 -13.84 12.17 20.22
N VAL A 44 -13.68 10.85 20.04
CA VAL A 44 -13.70 9.90 21.15
C VAL A 44 -12.53 10.11 22.11
N THR A 45 -11.34 10.45 21.59
CA THR A 45 -10.18 10.74 22.44
C THR A 45 -10.43 11.98 23.29
N ILE A 46 -10.95 13.06 22.70
CA ILE A 46 -11.31 14.30 23.41
C ILE A 46 -12.40 14.05 24.44
N LEU A 47 -13.47 13.33 24.09
CA LEU A 47 -14.55 13.00 25.03
C LEU A 47 -14.06 12.15 26.20
N LEU A 48 -13.16 11.20 25.93
CA LEU A 48 -12.58 10.34 26.97
C LEU A 48 -11.69 11.17 27.92
N THR A 49 -10.77 11.97 27.39
CA THR A 49 -9.83 12.71 28.22
C THR A 49 -10.50 13.86 28.97
N THR A 50 -11.45 14.56 28.35
CA THR A 50 -12.22 15.60 29.04
C THR A 50 -13.24 15.03 30.01
N GLY A 51 -13.93 13.93 29.67
CA GLY A 51 -14.89 13.28 30.56
C GLY A 51 -14.28 12.67 31.81
N LEU A 52 -13.05 12.16 31.73
CA LEU A 52 -12.27 11.66 32.87
C LEU A 52 -11.45 12.75 33.57
N ASN A 53 -11.52 14.01 33.10
CA ASN A 53 -10.70 15.13 33.59
C ASN A 53 -9.21 14.80 33.66
N LEU A 54 -8.68 14.13 32.63
CA LEU A 54 -7.26 13.79 32.59
C LEU A 54 -6.43 15.07 32.38
N PRO A 55 -5.41 15.32 33.22
CA PRO A 55 -4.51 16.43 33.01
C PRO A 55 -3.75 16.20 31.69
N HIS A 56 -3.55 17.24 30.88
CA HIS A 56 -2.79 17.16 29.63
C HIS A 56 -3.36 16.23 28.54
N GLY A 57 -4.67 15.94 28.59
CA GLY A 57 -5.38 15.07 27.64
C GLY A 57 -5.24 15.44 26.15
N GLU A 58 -4.79 16.65 25.81
CA GLU A 58 -4.42 17.03 24.45
C GLU A 58 -3.36 16.10 23.83
N TRP A 59 -2.42 15.56 24.62
CA TRP A 59 -1.35 14.69 24.13
C TRP A 59 -1.83 13.31 23.68
N ALA A 60 -2.91 12.81 24.26
CA ALA A 60 -3.58 11.60 23.79
C ALA A 60 -4.14 11.81 22.38
N SER A 61 -4.80 12.96 22.15
CA SER A 61 -5.38 13.33 20.85
C SER A 61 -4.31 13.54 19.79
N VAL A 62 -3.23 14.29 20.13
CA VAL A 62 -2.08 14.50 19.24
C VAL A 62 -1.43 13.16 18.88
N THR A 63 -1.24 12.26 19.85
CA THR A 63 -0.61 10.96 19.60
C THR A 63 -1.48 10.08 18.71
N MET A 64 -2.79 10.03 18.97
CA MET A 64 -3.74 9.31 18.12
C MET A 64 -3.63 9.77 16.66
N LEU A 65 -3.58 11.09 16.44
CA LEU A 65 -3.43 11.68 15.12
C LEU A 65 -2.07 11.36 14.48
N ILE A 66 -0.97 11.40 15.24
CA ILE A 66 0.37 11.07 14.72
C ILE A 66 0.44 9.59 14.25
N VAL A 67 -0.17 8.68 15.01
CA VAL A 67 -0.08 7.23 14.76
C VAL A 67 -0.96 6.82 13.56
N ILE A 68 -2.20 7.30 13.49
CA ILE A 68 -3.13 6.95 12.40
C ILE A 68 -3.02 7.90 11.21
N GLY A 69 -2.80 9.20 11.43
CA GLY A 69 -3.03 10.27 10.46
C GLY A 69 -2.41 10.01 9.09
N GLY A 70 -1.14 9.62 9.06
CA GLY A 70 -0.41 9.34 7.83
C GLY A 70 -0.53 7.90 7.30
N LEU A 71 -1.28 7.01 7.94
CA LEU A 71 -1.32 5.59 7.60
C LEU A 71 -2.75 5.08 7.41
N GLN A 72 -3.07 4.67 6.18
CA GLN A 72 -4.40 4.13 5.86
C GLN A 72 -4.55 2.65 6.24
N HIS A 73 -3.47 1.88 6.16
CA HIS A 73 -3.49 0.42 6.27
C HIS A 73 -3.20 -0.07 7.69
N HIS A 74 -4.01 -1.02 8.14
CA HIS A 74 -4.00 -1.56 9.51
C HIS A 74 -2.62 -2.08 9.95
N GLY A 75 -1.96 -2.91 9.11
CA GLY A 75 -0.67 -3.52 9.45
C GLY A 75 0.48 -2.52 9.62
N ASN A 76 0.35 -1.31 9.09
CA ASN A 76 1.36 -0.26 9.24
C ASN A 76 1.13 0.53 10.55
N ILE A 77 -0.13 0.73 10.93
CA ILE A 77 -0.51 1.46 12.16
C ILE A 77 0.03 0.71 13.38
N GLY A 78 -0.08 -0.62 13.42
CA GLY A 78 0.46 -1.43 14.53
C GLY A 78 1.97 -1.26 14.70
N LYS A 79 2.75 -1.33 13.62
CA LYS A 79 4.21 -1.12 13.67
C LYS A 79 4.53 0.28 14.20
N LYS A 80 3.89 1.32 13.68
CA LYS A 80 4.11 2.70 14.16
C LYS A 80 3.69 2.90 15.61
N SER A 81 2.63 2.22 16.06
CA SER A 81 2.19 2.27 17.45
C SER A 81 3.27 1.73 18.39
N VAL A 82 3.92 0.63 18.01
CA VAL A 82 5.05 0.06 18.76
C VAL A 82 6.27 0.98 18.73
N GLU A 83 6.65 1.50 17.56
CA GLU A 83 7.75 2.46 17.45
C GLU A 83 7.50 3.73 18.30
N ARG A 84 6.24 4.20 18.33
CA ARG A 84 5.83 5.31 19.20
C ARG A 84 5.89 4.95 20.67
N ALA A 85 5.43 3.77 21.07
CA ALA A 85 5.51 3.34 22.47
C ALA A 85 6.96 3.29 22.95
N TYR A 86 7.87 2.68 22.19
CA TYR A 86 9.29 2.66 22.53
C TYR A 86 9.89 4.06 22.59
N GLY A 87 9.60 4.91 21.59
CA GLY A 87 10.08 6.29 21.57
C GLY A 87 9.61 7.07 22.80
N THR A 88 8.34 6.90 23.17
CA THR A 88 7.75 7.53 24.34
C THR A 88 8.40 7.07 25.64
N LEU A 89 8.59 5.75 25.83
CA LEU A 89 9.21 5.24 27.05
C LEU A 89 10.67 5.71 27.20
N ILE A 90 11.46 5.67 26.12
CA ILE A 90 12.85 6.13 26.12
C ILE A 90 12.92 7.64 26.38
N GLY A 91 12.14 8.43 25.64
CA GLY A 91 12.11 9.88 25.76
C GLY A 91 11.60 10.33 27.14
N ALA A 92 10.57 9.67 27.68
CA ALA A 92 10.06 9.97 29.01
C ALA A 92 11.08 9.66 30.10
N GLY A 93 11.77 8.50 30.02
CA GLY A 93 12.82 8.16 30.98
C GLY A 93 13.95 9.20 31.01
N LEU A 94 14.45 9.60 29.83
CA LEU A 94 15.49 10.62 29.73
C LEU A 94 14.97 12.01 30.14
N GLY A 95 13.74 12.36 29.78
CA GLY A 95 13.11 13.61 30.18
C GLY A 95 12.96 13.72 31.70
N LEU A 96 12.56 12.64 32.38
CA LEU A 96 12.50 12.60 33.84
C LEU A 96 13.88 12.75 34.48
N ILE A 97 14.93 12.14 33.90
CA ILE A 97 16.32 12.34 34.37
C ILE A 97 16.70 13.82 34.30
N VAL A 98 16.33 14.51 33.21
CA VAL A 98 16.58 15.95 33.05
C VAL A 98 15.81 16.78 34.09
N VAL A 99 14.53 16.48 34.33
CA VAL A 99 13.72 17.18 35.34
C VAL A 99 14.31 17.00 36.74
N VAL A 100 14.68 15.76 37.08
CA VAL A 100 15.32 15.45 38.37
C VAL A 100 16.64 16.21 38.48
N GLN A 101 17.49 16.17 37.45
CA GLN A 101 18.75 16.91 37.46
C GLN A 101 18.53 18.41 37.65
N GLN A 102 17.56 19.02 36.95
CA GLN A 102 17.26 20.45 37.11
C GLN A 102 16.72 20.77 38.51
N GLY A 103 15.89 19.90 39.08
CA GLY A 103 15.36 20.08 40.44
C GLY A 103 16.41 19.95 41.55
N TYR A 104 17.48 19.17 41.34
CA TYR A 104 18.56 19.01 42.33
C TYR A 104 19.70 20.01 42.16
N LEU A 105 20.12 20.31 40.93
CA LEU A 105 21.28 21.17 40.67
C LEU A 105 20.89 22.63 40.40
N GLU A 106 19.64 22.89 40.01
CA GLU A 106 19.13 24.23 39.66
C GLU A 106 19.97 24.98 38.61
N MET A 107 20.70 24.22 37.77
CA MET A 107 21.59 24.76 36.73
C MET A 107 20.95 24.69 35.33
N PRO A 108 20.23 25.74 34.87
CA PRO A 108 19.50 25.70 33.61
C PRO A 108 20.41 25.51 32.38
N LEU A 109 21.64 26.06 32.39
CA LEU A 109 22.57 25.85 31.28
C LEU A 109 22.96 24.38 31.12
N LEU A 110 23.17 23.66 32.23
CA LEU A 110 23.48 22.23 32.19
C LEU A 110 22.31 21.44 31.62
N THR A 111 21.10 21.77 32.06
CA THR A 111 19.84 21.19 31.57
C THR A 111 19.70 21.38 30.07
N TYR A 112 19.89 22.61 29.57
CA TYR A 112 19.81 22.90 28.13
C TYR A 112 20.91 22.21 27.34
N ALA A 113 22.13 22.15 27.86
CA ALA A 113 23.24 21.43 27.23
C ALA A 113 22.95 19.93 27.14
N MET A 114 22.51 19.30 28.22
CA MET A 114 22.14 17.88 28.23
C MET A 114 21.00 17.58 27.27
N MET A 115 19.92 18.36 27.31
CA MET A 115 18.80 18.21 26.39
C MET A 115 19.24 18.35 24.93
N SER A 116 20.10 19.32 24.63
CA SER A 116 20.62 19.55 23.28
C SER A 116 21.49 18.39 22.80
N VAL A 117 22.38 17.86 23.66
CA VAL A 117 23.22 16.70 23.35
C VAL A 117 22.38 15.43 23.14
N MET A 118 21.43 15.16 24.03
CA MET A 118 20.52 14.02 23.90
C MET A 118 19.68 14.11 22.62
N CYS A 119 19.16 15.30 22.29
CA CYS A 119 18.41 15.50 21.07
C CYS A 119 19.29 15.41 19.82
N GLY A 120 20.52 15.92 19.85
CA GLY A 120 21.50 15.74 18.78
C GLY A 120 21.81 14.26 18.53
N PHE A 121 21.99 13.48 19.60
CA PHE A 121 22.17 12.03 19.51
C PHE A 121 20.97 11.34 18.85
N PHE A 122 19.74 11.68 19.23
CA PHE A 122 18.54 11.12 18.60
C PHE A 122 18.35 11.59 17.17
N ALA A 123 18.66 12.86 16.86
CA ALA A 123 18.57 13.39 15.51
C ALA A 123 19.56 12.70 14.55
N TYR A 124 20.77 12.39 15.04
CA TYR A 124 21.73 11.58 14.30
C TYR A 124 21.16 10.18 13.97
N HIS A 125 20.58 9.51 14.96
CA HIS A 125 19.96 8.19 14.77
C HIS A 125 18.61 8.23 14.03
N ALA A 126 17.98 9.41 13.92
CA ALA A 126 16.76 9.59 13.14
C ALA A 126 16.99 9.36 11.64
N ILE A 127 18.22 9.55 11.15
CA ILE A 127 18.62 9.31 9.76
C ILE A 127 19.12 7.86 9.61
N GLY A 128 18.26 6.88 9.95
CA GLY A 128 18.67 5.48 9.95
C GLY A 128 17.54 4.48 10.15
N LYS A 129 17.91 3.21 10.32
CA LYS A 129 16.96 2.15 10.69
C LYS A 129 16.42 2.45 12.09
N GLY A 130 15.10 2.54 12.22
CA GLY A 130 14.45 2.92 13.49
C GLY A 130 14.37 4.43 13.72
N GLY A 131 14.61 5.25 12.69
CA GLY A 131 14.63 6.71 12.83
C GLY A 131 13.35 7.33 13.38
N TYR A 132 12.18 6.69 13.15
CA TYR A 132 10.92 7.14 13.75
C TYR A 132 10.93 7.02 15.28
N THR A 133 11.42 5.91 15.83
CA THR A 133 11.56 5.74 17.28
C THR A 133 12.49 6.80 17.86
N ALA A 134 13.67 7.01 17.26
CA ALA A 134 14.64 8.01 17.71
C ALA A 134 14.07 9.43 17.71
N LEU A 135 13.40 9.82 16.61
CA LEU A 135 12.73 11.12 16.50
C LEU A 135 11.68 11.31 17.60
N LEU A 136 10.85 10.28 17.84
CA LEU A 136 9.80 10.36 18.85
C LEU A 136 10.34 10.34 20.28
N SER A 137 11.50 9.71 20.52
CA SER A 137 12.23 9.83 21.80
C SER A 137 12.65 11.27 22.06
N ALA A 138 13.27 11.93 21.08
CA ALA A 138 13.68 13.33 21.22
C ALA A 138 12.48 14.25 21.49
N ILE A 139 11.38 14.07 20.75
CA ILE A 139 10.16 14.86 20.95
C ILE A 139 9.58 14.59 22.36
N THR A 140 9.50 13.32 22.76
CA THR A 140 8.90 12.97 24.07
C THR A 140 9.75 13.48 25.24
N LEU A 141 11.08 13.49 25.09
CA LEU A 141 11.99 14.10 26.07
C LEU A 141 11.58 15.56 26.34
N PHE A 142 11.34 16.37 25.30
CA PHE A 142 10.85 17.74 25.46
C PHE A 142 9.43 17.83 26.02
N ILE A 143 8.54 16.93 25.64
CA ILE A 143 7.17 16.91 26.18
C ILE A 143 7.19 16.70 27.70
N VAL A 144 8.04 15.78 28.17
CA VAL A 144 8.15 15.42 29.59
C VAL A 144 8.95 16.48 30.34
N ALA A 145 10.16 16.81 29.86
CA ALA A 145 11.06 17.71 30.57
C ALA A 145 10.68 19.20 30.43
N GLY A 146 9.98 19.59 29.35
CA GLY A 146 9.82 21.00 29.01
C GLY A 146 11.19 21.65 28.78
N HIS A 147 11.46 22.74 29.50
CA HIS A 147 12.78 23.35 29.59
C HIS A 147 13.45 23.06 30.96
N GLY A 148 13.08 21.95 31.60
CA GLY A 148 13.59 21.52 32.92
C GLY A 148 12.73 21.94 34.11
N TYR A 149 11.74 22.81 33.91
CA TYR A 149 10.89 23.35 34.98
C TYR A 149 9.55 22.64 35.16
N ASN A 150 9.25 21.63 34.34
CA ASN A 150 7.98 20.93 34.48
C ASN A 150 7.98 20.05 35.75
N PRO A 151 6.90 20.07 36.54
CA PRO A 151 6.70 19.09 37.60
C PRO A 151 6.81 17.66 37.06
N ILE A 152 7.40 16.76 37.86
CA ILE A 152 7.54 15.34 37.53
C ILE A 152 6.16 14.71 37.25
N SER A 153 5.13 15.12 38.02
CA SER A 153 3.74 14.70 37.83
C SER A 153 3.25 14.96 36.41
N ASP A 154 3.53 16.14 35.87
CA ASP A 154 3.03 16.58 34.57
C ASP A 154 3.71 15.78 33.45
N GLY A 155 5.02 15.52 33.60
CA GLY A 155 5.77 14.65 32.70
C GLY A 155 5.25 13.20 32.68
N LEU A 156 4.91 12.66 33.85
CA LEU A 156 4.31 11.32 33.97
C LEU A 156 2.91 11.26 33.33
N TRP A 157 2.05 12.25 33.59
CA TRP A 157 0.71 12.30 33.01
C TRP A 157 0.74 12.43 31.49
N ARG A 158 1.59 13.30 30.94
CA ARG A 158 1.78 13.39 29.47
C ARG A 158 2.25 12.07 28.87
N THR A 159 3.09 11.32 29.58
CA THR A 159 3.53 9.99 29.16
C THR A 159 2.36 9.01 29.11
N VAL A 160 1.53 8.99 30.16
CA VAL A 160 0.30 8.17 30.22
C VAL A 160 -0.66 8.54 29.10
N ASP A 161 -0.90 9.83 28.85
CA ASP A 161 -1.78 10.30 27.77
C ASP A 161 -1.30 9.87 26.39
N ILE A 162 0.01 9.93 26.14
CA ILE A 162 0.59 9.42 24.90
C ILE A 162 0.28 7.92 24.75
N LEU A 163 0.43 7.12 25.81
CA LEU A 163 0.11 5.68 25.78
C LEU A 163 -1.40 5.42 25.56
N ILE A 164 -2.28 6.22 26.17
CA ILE A 164 -3.73 6.18 25.92
C ILE A 164 -4.02 6.48 24.45
N GLY A 165 -3.39 7.52 23.88
CA GLY A 165 -3.50 7.86 22.47
C GLY A 165 -3.07 6.71 21.53
N ILE A 166 -2.01 5.97 21.89
CA ILE A 166 -1.58 4.78 21.15
C ILE A 166 -2.65 3.67 21.23
N ALA A 167 -3.19 3.41 22.43
CA ALA A 167 -4.21 2.38 22.62
C ALA A 167 -5.50 2.70 21.83
N LEU A 168 -5.93 3.96 21.83
CA LEU A 168 -7.06 4.43 21.04
C LEU A 168 -6.76 4.33 19.54
N ALA A 169 -5.56 4.70 19.10
CA ALA A 169 -5.14 4.55 17.72
C ALA A 169 -5.21 3.08 17.24
N LEU A 170 -4.74 2.15 18.06
CA LEU A 170 -4.85 0.72 17.77
C LEU A 170 -6.33 0.28 17.69
N THR A 171 -7.15 0.70 18.65
CA THR A 171 -8.59 0.38 18.69
C THR A 171 -9.32 0.86 17.43
N PHE A 172 -9.12 2.12 17.03
CA PHE A 172 -9.75 2.67 15.82
C PHE A 172 -9.18 2.10 14.53
N SER A 173 -7.95 1.58 14.54
CA SER A 173 -7.39 0.82 13.43
C SER A 173 -8.19 -0.46 13.12
N PHE A 174 -8.83 -1.07 14.12
CA PHE A 174 -9.70 -2.24 13.98
C PHE A 174 -11.16 -1.91 13.68
N ALA A 175 -11.64 -0.70 14.00
CA ALA A 175 -13.04 -0.34 13.81
C ALA A 175 -13.48 -0.30 12.33
N LEU A 176 -12.56 0.07 11.41
CA LEU A 176 -12.82 0.15 9.97
C LEU A 176 -11.60 -0.28 9.15
N PRO A 177 -11.14 -1.54 9.21
CA PRO A 177 -9.85 -1.92 8.64
C PRO A 177 -9.86 -1.73 7.11
N LEU A 178 -8.88 -0.97 6.62
CA LEU A 178 -8.52 -0.90 5.21
C LEU A 178 -7.39 -1.90 4.99
N TYR A 179 -7.72 -3.05 4.40
CA TYR A 179 -6.74 -4.08 4.09
C TYR A 179 -5.99 -3.71 2.81
N ALA A 180 -4.66 -3.71 2.89
CA ALA A 180 -3.76 -3.48 1.77
C ALA A 180 -3.95 -4.52 0.65
N VAL A 181 -4.37 -5.76 0.97
CA VAL A 181 -4.62 -6.80 -0.05
C VAL A 181 -5.67 -6.37 -1.07
N PHE A 182 -6.73 -5.67 -0.66
CA PHE A 182 -7.77 -5.21 -1.59
C PHE A 182 -7.21 -4.12 -2.50
N SER A 183 -6.52 -3.12 -1.93
CA SER A 183 -5.86 -2.07 -2.71
C SER A 183 -4.87 -2.65 -3.72
N TRP A 184 -4.07 -3.64 -3.30
CA TRP A 184 -3.11 -4.33 -4.15
C TRP A 184 -3.82 -5.09 -5.30
N ARG A 185 -4.84 -5.90 -4.99
CA ARG A 185 -5.64 -6.63 -5.98
C ARG A 185 -6.27 -5.70 -7.01
N TYR A 186 -6.90 -4.61 -6.57
CA TYR A 186 -7.59 -3.68 -7.45
C TYR A 186 -6.62 -2.83 -8.28
N ASN A 187 -5.49 -2.39 -7.72
CA ASN A 187 -4.44 -1.70 -8.47
C ASN A 187 -3.81 -2.61 -9.53
N LEU A 188 -3.49 -3.85 -9.18
CA LEU A 188 -2.93 -4.82 -10.13
C LEU A 188 -3.95 -5.12 -11.24
N ALA A 189 -5.23 -5.28 -10.89
CA ALA A 189 -6.29 -5.47 -11.88
C ALA A 189 -6.48 -4.25 -12.80
N SER A 190 -6.35 -3.03 -12.28
CA SER A 190 -6.37 -1.81 -13.12
C SER A 190 -5.16 -1.77 -14.04
N GLY A 191 -3.96 -2.05 -13.51
CA GLY A 191 -2.72 -2.11 -14.27
C GLY A 191 -2.80 -3.09 -15.42
N LEU A 192 -3.28 -4.31 -15.20
CA LEU A 192 -3.45 -5.32 -16.25
C LEU A 192 -4.45 -4.89 -17.34
N ARG A 193 -5.50 -4.15 -16.99
CA ARG A 193 -6.44 -3.57 -17.98
C ARG A 193 -5.78 -2.46 -18.79
N ASP A 194 -4.97 -1.63 -18.14
CA ASP A 194 -4.27 -0.55 -18.83
C ASP A 194 -3.15 -1.13 -19.74
N CYS A 195 -2.47 -2.21 -19.34
CA CYS A 195 -1.60 -3.01 -20.23
C CYS A 195 -2.36 -3.53 -21.46
N ALA A 196 -3.58 -4.06 -21.27
CA ALA A 196 -4.40 -4.54 -22.38
C ALA A 196 -4.83 -3.42 -23.34
N LYS A 197 -5.06 -2.21 -22.83
CA LYS A 197 -5.32 -1.02 -23.65
C LYS A 197 -4.08 -0.61 -24.43
N VAL A 198 -2.93 -0.49 -23.77
CA VAL A 198 -1.65 -0.15 -24.41
C VAL A 198 -1.34 -1.14 -25.51
N TYR A 199 -1.46 -2.44 -25.25
CA TYR A 199 -1.26 -3.48 -26.25
C TYR A 199 -2.22 -3.35 -27.45
N GLY A 200 -3.50 -3.06 -27.19
CA GLY A 200 -4.47 -2.78 -28.25
C GLY A 200 -4.09 -1.59 -29.12
N ARG A 201 -3.60 -0.50 -28.52
CA ARG A 201 -3.11 0.68 -29.25
C ARG A 201 -1.90 0.34 -30.13
N ILE A 202 -0.95 -0.43 -29.59
CA ILE A 202 0.23 -0.89 -30.32
C ILE A 202 -0.21 -1.67 -31.55
N VAL A 203 -0.99 -2.75 -31.38
CA VAL A 203 -1.45 -3.58 -32.50
C VAL A 203 -2.18 -2.75 -33.57
N GLN A 204 -3.00 -1.78 -33.16
CA GLN A 204 -3.85 -0.96 -34.03
C GLN A 204 -3.16 0.11 -34.86
N GLY A 205 -1.87 0.44 -34.67
CA GLY A 205 -1.29 1.53 -35.45
C GLY A 205 -0.89 2.77 -34.68
N GLN A 206 -1.37 2.88 -33.44
CA GLN A 206 -1.50 4.20 -32.86
C GLN A 206 -0.14 4.76 -32.42
N PRO A 207 0.13 6.05 -32.67
CA PRO A 207 1.45 6.61 -32.42
C PRO A 207 1.79 6.57 -30.93
N VAL A 208 3.02 6.16 -30.63
CA VAL A 208 3.61 6.10 -29.28
C VAL A 208 3.72 7.51 -28.67
N THR A 209 3.90 8.52 -29.52
CA THR A 209 3.95 9.94 -29.15
C THR A 209 2.58 10.56 -28.88
N ALA A 210 1.48 9.82 -29.10
CA ALA A 210 0.16 10.31 -28.76
C ALA A 210 0.06 10.57 -27.25
N ASP A 211 -0.48 11.72 -26.89
CA ASP A 211 -0.69 12.14 -25.50
C ASP A 211 -1.42 11.06 -24.66
N GLU A 212 -2.37 10.35 -25.25
CA GLU A 212 -3.06 9.24 -24.58
C GLU A 212 -2.15 8.04 -24.28
N HIS A 213 -1.20 7.70 -25.16
CA HIS A 213 -0.25 6.62 -24.92
C HIS A 213 0.71 6.99 -23.77
N LEU A 214 1.25 8.21 -23.79
CA LEU A 214 2.09 8.75 -22.71
C LEU A 214 1.36 8.77 -21.37
N LYS A 215 0.08 9.20 -21.35
CA LYS A 215 -0.77 9.17 -20.15
C LYS A 215 -0.99 7.76 -19.61
N LEU A 216 -1.23 6.78 -20.47
CA LEU A 216 -1.39 5.38 -20.08
C LEU A 216 -0.10 4.81 -19.47
N THR A 217 1.04 5.04 -20.11
CA THR A 217 2.35 4.58 -19.63
C THR A 217 2.74 5.25 -18.31
N ALA A 218 2.52 6.57 -18.18
CA ALA A 218 2.72 7.27 -16.91
C ALA A 218 1.85 6.71 -15.77
N ARG A 219 0.58 6.38 -16.07
CA ARG A 219 -0.32 5.73 -15.11
C ARG A 219 0.15 4.33 -14.71
N LEU A 220 0.65 3.53 -15.65
CA LEU A 220 1.21 2.21 -15.37
C LEU A 220 2.44 2.30 -14.46
N ASN A 221 3.35 3.23 -14.73
CA ASN A 221 4.52 3.50 -13.89
C ASN A 221 4.11 3.93 -12.46
N ALA A 222 3.15 4.84 -12.32
CA ALA A 222 2.61 5.22 -11.02
C ALA A 222 1.98 4.02 -10.28
N THR A 223 1.26 3.15 -11.00
CA THR A 223 0.64 1.94 -10.45
C THR A 223 1.71 0.97 -9.95
N MET A 224 2.85 0.80 -10.64
CA MET A 224 3.95 -0.03 -10.19
C MET A 224 4.54 0.43 -8.86
N LEU A 225 4.76 1.75 -8.71
CA LEU A 225 5.27 2.33 -7.47
C LEU A 225 4.29 2.12 -6.30
N GLN A 226 2.99 2.27 -6.57
CA GLN A 226 1.94 2.01 -5.57
C GLN A 226 1.86 0.53 -5.19
N LEU A 227 1.98 -0.40 -6.15
CA LEU A 227 2.01 -1.84 -5.85
C LEU A 227 3.20 -2.20 -4.97
N ARG A 228 4.38 -1.61 -5.23
CA ARG A 228 5.60 -1.82 -4.44
C ARG A 228 5.42 -1.43 -2.99
N SER A 229 4.83 -0.27 -2.74
CA SER A 229 4.65 0.27 -1.38
C SER A 229 3.63 -0.52 -0.56
N LEU A 230 2.71 -1.23 -1.21
CA LEU A 230 1.73 -2.09 -0.56
C LEU A 230 2.30 -3.47 -0.16
N LEU A 231 3.37 -3.96 -0.81
CA LEU A 231 3.86 -5.33 -0.61
C LEU A 231 4.13 -5.70 0.87
N PRO A 232 4.79 -4.88 1.69
CA PRO A 232 5.05 -5.23 3.09
C PRO A 232 3.76 -5.42 3.90
N SER A 233 2.74 -4.61 3.63
CA SER A 233 1.44 -4.70 4.30
C SER A 233 0.66 -5.92 3.81
N VAL A 234 0.64 -6.16 2.48
CA VAL A 234 0.00 -7.34 1.88
C VAL A 234 0.62 -8.63 2.41
N SER A 235 1.95 -8.70 2.47
CA SER A 235 2.68 -9.86 2.98
C SER A 235 2.21 -10.27 4.38
N LYS A 236 2.04 -9.30 5.29
CA LYS A 236 1.54 -9.53 6.65
C LYS A 236 0.08 -9.96 6.68
N GLU A 237 -0.78 -9.35 5.86
CA GLU A 237 -2.22 -9.60 5.86
C GLU A 237 -2.60 -10.97 5.30
N VAL A 238 -1.99 -11.38 4.18
CA VAL A 238 -2.31 -12.66 3.51
C VAL A 238 -1.27 -13.76 3.74
N LYS A 239 -0.27 -13.49 4.59
CA LYS A 239 0.85 -14.40 4.89
C LYS A 239 1.54 -14.91 3.61
N MET A 240 1.69 -14.04 2.61
CA MET A 240 2.47 -14.31 1.40
C MET A 240 3.91 -13.85 1.62
N SER A 241 4.90 -14.64 1.17
CA SER A 241 6.30 -14.23 1.30
C SER A 241 6.58 -13.00 0.43
N MET A 242 7.52 -12.15 0.87
CA MET A 242 7.97 -11.01 0.06
C MET A 242 8.54 -11.48 -1.29
N VAL A 243 9.24 -12.61 -1.31
CA VAL A 243 9.79 -13.22 -2.54
C VAL A 243 8.69 -13.50 -3.58
N GLU A 244 7.55 -14.05 -3.16
CA GLU A 244 6.46 -14.36 -4.09
C GLU A 244 5.77 -13.09 -4.60
N LEU A 245 5.59 -12.10 -3.73
CA LEU A 245 5.02 -10.80 -4.09
C LEU A 245 5.94 -10.01 -5.04
N ASP A 246 7.24 -10.00 -4.78
CA ASP A 246 8.25 -9.38 -5.65
C ASP A 246 8.32 -10.10 -7.00
N ALA A 247 8.11 -11.42 -7.05
CA ALA A 247 8.02 -12.15 -8.31
C ALA A 247 6.80 -11.74 -9.14
N ILE A 248 5.62 -11.62 -8.52
CA ILE A 248 4.40 -11.10 -9.19
C ILE A 248 4.65 -9.68 -9.73
N GLN A 249 5.26 -8.82 -8.92
CA GLN A 249 5.61 -7.46 -9.34
C GLN A 249 6.65 -7.46 -10.48
N GLY A 250 7.61 -8.37 -10.44
CA GLY A 250 8.62 -8.56 -11.48
C GLY A 250 7.98 -8.91 -12.83
N HIS A 251 7.04 -9.84 -12.86
CA HIS A 251 6.28 -10.18 -14.07
C HIS A 251 5.44 -9.00 -14.59
N PHE A 252 4.80 -8.24 -13.69
CA PHE A 252 4.04 -7.05 -14.09
C PHE A 252 4.95 -5.97 -14.70
N ARG A 253 6.13 -5.73 -14.10
CA ARG A 253 7.15 -4.84 -14.67
C ARG A 253 7.63 -5.32 -16.03
N MET A 254 7.92 -6.62 -16.17
CA MET A 254 8.35 -7.20 -17.45
C MET A 254 7.28 -7.00 -18.52
N CYS A 255 6.01 -7.16 -18.18
CA CYS A 255 4.90 -6.89 -19.11
C CYS A 255 4.93 -5.45 -19.62
N LEU A 256 5.13 -4.46 -18.74
CA LEU A 256 5.26 -3.06 -19.16
C LEU A 256 6.47 -2.86 -20.09
N SER A 257 7.64 -3.35 -19.70
CA SER A 257 8.86 -3.21 -20.51
C SER A 257 8.74 -3.87 -21.89
N THR A 258 8.14 -5.07 -21.98
CA THR A 258 7.90 -5.73 -23.27
C THR A 258 6.91 -4.95 -24.12
N LEU A 259 5.87 -4.34 -23.52
CA LEU A 259 4.93 -3.48 -24.26
C LEU A 259 5.61 -2.21 -24.79
N GLU A 260 6.49 -1.58 -24.02
CA GLU A 260 7.28 -0.42 -24.49
C GLU A 260 8.21 -0.80 -25.64
N ILE A 261 8.87 -1.96 -25.57
CA ILE A 261 9.70 -2.48 -26.66
C ILE A 261 8.83 -2.74 -27.90
N LEU A 262 7.71 -3.46 -27.75
CA LEU A 262 6.77 -3.75 -28.84
C LEU A 262 6.24 -2.47 -29.52
N ALA A 263 5.99 -1.42 -28.74
CA ALA A 263 5.57 -0.13 -29.26
C ALA A 263 6.63 0.51 -30.18
N ASN A 264 7.92 0.38 -29.81
CA ASN A 264 9.03 0.98 -30.53
C ASN A 264 9.49 0.17 -31.75
N ILE A 265 9.40 -1.16 -31.70
CA ILE A 265 9.83 -2.04 -32.80
C ILE A 265 8.71 -2.35 -33.80
N ARG A 266 7.48 -1.87 -33.56
CA ARG A 266 6.35 -2.15 -34.45
C ARG A 266 6.59 -1.52 -35.83
N PRO A 267 6.59 -2.30 -36.92
CA PRO A 267 6.72 -1.78 -38.27
C PRO A 267 5.57 -0.85 -38.66
N ALA A 268 5.89 0.26 -39.34
CA ALA A 268 4.90 1.23 -39.81
C ALA A 268 3.96 0.63 -40.88
N ASP A 269 4.51 -0.20 -41.77
CA ASP A 269 3.81 -0.88 -42.86
C ASP A 269 3.45 -2.33 -42.51
N LEU A 270 3.16 -2.63 -41.23
CA LEU A 270 2.86 -3.99 -40.76
C LEU A 270 1.83 -4.70 -41.65
N ASP A 271 0.77 -4.01 -42.07
CA ASP A 271 -0.28 -4.58 -42.92
C ASP A 271 0.16 -4.88 -44.36
N LYS A 272 1.22 -4.24 -44.87
CA LYS A 272 1.76 -4.50 -46.21
C LYS A 272 2.82 -5.61 -46.20
N VAL A 273 3.61 -5.67 -45.13
CA VAL A 273 4.71 -6.65 -44.97
C VAL A 273 4.20 -7.98 -44.41
N ALA A 274 3.12 -7.97 -43.62
CA ALA A 274 2.50 -9.17 -43.09
C ALA A 274 1.67 -9.88 -44.17
N GLY A 275 2.06 -11.09 -44.55
CA GLY A 275 1.20 -11.99 -45.31
C GLY A 275 -0.07 -12.37 -44.53
N GLU A 276 -1.12 -12.85 -45.23
CA GLU A 276 -2.42 -13.20 -44.62
C GLU A 276 -2.30 -14.20 -43.45
N SER A 277 -1.40 -15.18 -43.58
CA SER A 277 -1.15 -16.19 -42.54
C SER A 277 -0.54 -15.57 -41.27
N PHE A 278 0.43 -14.67 -41.42
CA PHE A 278 1.05 -13.98 -40.29
C PHE A 278 0.10 -12.98 -39.63
N LYS A 279 -0.70 -12.26 -40.42
CA LYS A 279 -1.75 -11.36 -39.91
C LYS A 279 -2.79 -12.11 -39.06
N THR A 280 -3.24 -13.27 -39.55
CA THR A 280 -4.15 -14.14 -38.80
C THR A 280 -3.52 -14.62 -37.48
N SER A 281 -2.22 -14.94 -37.49
CA SER A 281 -1.49 -15.28 -36.27
C SER A 281 -1.44 -14.12 -35.27
N LEU A 282 -1.11 -12.91 -35.73
CA LEU A 282 -1.07 -11.71 -34.88
C LEU A 282 -2.44 -11.39 -34.26
N ASP A 283 -3.53 -11.56 -35.00
CA ASP A 283 -4.89 -11.37 -34.49
C ASP A 283 -5.27 -12.43 -33.45
N ASN A 284 -4.79 -13.66 -33.60
CA ASN A 284 -4.95 -14.72 -32.61
C ASN A 284 -4.17 -14.39 -31.33
N ASP A 285 -2.89 -14.02 -31.46
CA ASP A 285 -2.03 -13.61 -30.35
C ASP A 285 -2.63 -12.42 -29.61
N TYR A 286 -3.11 -11.41 -30.35
CA TYR A 286 -3.78 -10.24 -29.79
C TYR A 286 -4.99 -10.63 -28.94
N ARG A 287 -5.88 -11.46 -29.49
CA ARG A 287 -7.08 -11.92 -28.79
C ARG A 287 -6.72 -12.74 -27.55
N GLN A 288 -5.72 -13.62 -27.63
CA GLN A 288 -5.27 -14.45 -26.52
C GLN A 288 -4.68 -13.60 -25.38
N ILE A 289 -3.68 -12.77 -25.67
CA ILE A 289 -3.01 -11.90 -24.69
C ILE A 289 -4.03 -10.98 -24.02
N ARG A 290 -4.92 -10.36 -24.81
CA ARG A 290 -5.98 -9.49 -24.27
C ARG A 290 -6.95 -10.27 -23.37
N ARG A 291 -7.35 -11.49 -23.75
CA ARG A 291 -8.21 -12.34 -22.92
C ARG A 291 -7.52 -12.72 -21.61
N GLN A 292 -6.23 -13.05 -21.62
CA GLN A 292 -5.45 -13.37 -20.43
C GLN A 292 -5.34 -12.18 -19.48
N LEU A 293 -4.93 -11.00 -19.97
CA LEU A 293 -4.83 -9.77 -19.18
C LEU A 293 -6.17 -9.41 -18.51
N ILE A 294 -7.26 -9.41 -19.29
CA ILE A 294 -8.60 -9.11 -18.76
C ILE A 294 -9.11 -10.22 -17.84
N GLY A 295 -8.77 -11.49 -18.12
CA GLY A 295 -9.08 -12.65 -17.29
C GLY A 295 -8.46 -12.54 -15.90
N MET A 296 -7.15 -12.27 -15.84
CA MET A 296 -6.42 -12.02 -14.59
C MET A 296 -6.97 -10.81 -13.84
N ALA A 297 -7.22 -9.69 -14.54
CA ALA A 297 -7.78 -8.48 -13.93
C ALA A 297 -9.17 -8.74 -13.30
N ARG A 298 -10.03 -9.51 -13.99
CA ARG A 298 -11.35 -9.90 -13.46
C ARG A 298 -11.21 -10.84 -12.27
N ALA A 299 -10.31 -11.82 -12.32
CA ALA A 299 -10.06 -12.74 -11.21
C ALA A 299 -9.60 -11.99 -9.95
N LEU A 300 -8.68 -11.03 -10.10
CA LEU A 300 -8.20 -10.18 -9.01
C LEU A 300 -9.32 -9.30 -8.42
N GLN A 301 -10.18 -8.71 -9.26
CA GLN A 301 -11.25 -7.83 -8.80
C GLN A 301 -12.42 -8.58 -8.16
N THR A 302 -12.83 -9.70 -8.73
CA THR A 302 -14.06 -10.42 -8.32
C THR A 302 -13.79 -11.59 -7.38
N GLY A 303 -12.54 -12.06 -7.28
CA GLY A 303 -12.20 -13.30 -6.57
C GLY A 303 -12.55 -14.57 -7.35
N ALA A 304 -13.08 -14.47 -8.59
CA ALA A 304 -13.39 -15.61 -9.44
C ALA A 304 -12.11 -16.21 -10.07
N THR A 305 -11.36 -16.97 -9.26
CA THR A 305 -10.03 -17.51 -9.60
C THR A 305 -10.05 -18.70 -10.56
N GLU A 306 -11.23 -19.26 -10.86
CA GLU A 306 -11.40 -20.38 -11.80
C GLU A 306 -10.84 -20.04 -13.19
N ARG A 307 -10.91 -18.77 -13.59
CA ARG A 307 -10.36 -18.29 -14.87
C ARG A 307 -8.84 -18.24 -14.91
N LEU A 308 -8.15 -18.31 -13.76
CA LEU A 308 -6.70 -18.37 -13.71
C LEU A 308 -6.18 -19.78 -14.03
N VAL A 309 -7.02 -20.82 -13.89
CA VAL A 309 -6.64 -22.22 -14.10
C VAL A 309 -6.83 -22.67 -15.55
N ARG A 310 -7.61 -21.93 -16.36
CA ARG A 310 -7.71 -22.19 -17.79
C ARG A 310 -6.39 -21.81 -18.48
N THR A 311 -5.57 -22.81 -18.74
CA THR A 311 -4.46 -22.75 -19.69
C THR A 311 -5.04 -22.53 -21.08
N SER A 312 -4.48 -21.59 -21.84
CA SER A 312 -4.90 -21.32 -23.20
C SER A 312 -4.41 -22.48 -24.09
N GLU A 313 -5.24 -23.50 -24.29
CA GLU A 313 -5.02 -24.49 -25.34
C GLU A 313 -5.37 -23.85 -26.68
N SER A 314 -4.34 -23.46 -27.42
CA SER A 314 -4.38 -23.41 -28.88
C SER A 314 -2.94 -23.42 -29.36
N ALA A 315 -2.50 -24.51 -29.98
CA ALA A 315 -1.34 -24.49 -30.86
C ALA A 315 -1.84 -24.03 -32.24
N PRO A 316 -1.57 -22.79 -32.67
CA PRO A 316 -1.82 -22.41 -34.06
C PRO A 316 -0.76 -23.07 -34.94
N ALA A 317 -1.10 -23.31 -36.21
CA ALA A 317 -0.12 -23.67 -37.23
C ALA A 317 1.04 -22.65 -37.21
N GLN A 318 2.29 -23.13 -37.34
CA GLN A 318 3.47 -22.25 -37.40
C GLN A 318 3.34 -21.34 -38.63
N PRO A 319 3.11 -20.02 -38.45
CA PRO A 319 3.00 -19.13 -39.59
C PRO A 319 4.36 -18.99 -40.26
N VAL A 320 4.38 -18.74 -41.57
CA VAL A 320 5.59 -18.28 -42.25
C VAL A 320 5.85 -16.85 -41.79
N ILE A 321 6.95 -16.63 -41.08
CA ILE A 321 7.29 -15.33 -40.49
C ILE A 321 8.30 -14.63 -41.41
N PRO A 322 7.98 -13.45 -41.97
CA PRO A 322 8.95 -12.63 -42.68
C PRO A 322 10.13 -12.26 -41.77
N ALA A 323 11.37 -12.27 -42.29
CA ALA A 323 12.57 -11.98 -41.50
C ALA A 323 12.50 -10.61 -40.79
N GLU A 324 11.92 -9.60 -41.44
CA GLU A 324 11.70 -8.25 -40.91
C GLU A 324 10.75 -8.21 -39.70
N LEU A 325 9.84 -9.20 -39.60
CA LEU A 325 8.83 -9.28 -38.53
C LEU A 325 9.23 -10.24 -37.41
N MET A 326 10.37 -10.92 -37.53
CA MET A 326 10.84 -11.91 -36.56
C MET A 326 11.02 -11.29 -35.17
N GLY A 327 11.65 -10.11 -35.07
CA GLY A 327 11.85 -9.42 -33.79
C GLY A 327 10.53 -9.07 -33.09
N TYR A 328 9.55 -8.56 -33.84
CA TYR A 328 8.22 -8.24 -33.33
C TYR A 328 7.44 -9.49 -32.87
N HIS A 329 7.53 -10.58 -33.64
CA HIS A 329 6.92 -11.85 -33.28
C HIS A 329 7.52 -12.45 -31.99
N LEU A 330 8.86 -12.50 -31.89
CA LEU A 330 9.56 -13.01 -30.71
C LEU A 330 9.21 -12.21 -29.45
N MET A 331 9.15 -10.88 -29.54
CA MET A 331 8.72 -10.04 -28.40
C MET A 331 7.26 -10.29 -28.02
N THR A 332 6.39 -10.58 -28.99
CA THR A 332 4.99 -10.94 -28.73
C THR A 332 4.88 -12.29 -28.01
N GLN A 333 5.68 -13.28 -28.42
CA GLN A 333 5.78 -14.57 -27.72
C GLN A 333 6.34 -14.41 -26.30
N GLN A 334 7.37 -13.58 -26.12
CA GLN A 334 7.94 -13.29 -24.81
C GLN A 334 6.92 -12.64 -23.88
N LEU A 335 6.08 -11.73 -24.40
CA LEU A 335 4.97 -11.15 -23.64
C LEU A 335 3.99 -12.24 -23.19
N ALA A 336 3.58 -13.14 -24.09
CA ALA A 336 2.67 -14.24 -23.76
C ALA A 336 3.25 -15.16 -22.67
N GLN A 337 4.50 -15.61 -22.81
CA GLN A 337 5.18 -16.45 -21.83
C GLN A 337 5.29 -15.78 -20.46
N ASN A 338 5.59 -14.48 -20.42
CA ASN A 338 5.63 -13.73 -19.17
C ASN A 338 4.24 -13.65 -18.50
N LEU A 339 3.17 -13.51 -19.29
CA LEU A 339 1.79 -13.49 -18.79
C LEU A 339 1.35 -14.87 -18.28
N ASP A 340 1.78 -15.96 -18.91
CA ASP A 340 1.54 -17.32 -18.41
C ASP A 340 2.20 -17.53 -17.04
N GLY A 341 3.44 -17.08 -16.88
CA GLY A 341 4.15 -17.10 -15.60
C GLY A 341 3.43 -16.28 -14.51
N LEU A 342 2.94 -15.09 -14.86
CA LEU A 342 2.14 -14.25 -13.97
C LEU A 342 0.83 -14.93 -13.57
N GLN A 343 0.11 -15.49 -14.55
CA GLN A 343 -1.16 -16.17 -14.34
C GLN A 343 -0.99 -17.38 -13.42
N ALA A 344 0.04 -18.20 -13.65
CA ALA A 344 0.35 -19.37 -12.83
C ALA A 344 0.64 -19.00 -11.36
N ARG A 345 1.41 -17.92 -11.13
CA ARG A 345 1.68 -17.41 -9.77
C ARG A 345 0.41 -16.87 -9.09
N LEU A 346 -0.42 -16.13 -9.82
CA LEU A 346 -1.71 -15.66 -9.31
C LEU A 346 -2.63 -16.85 -8.98
N ALA A 347 -2.66 -17.89 -9.80
CA ALA A 347 -3.42 -19.12 -9.55
C ALA A 347 -2.91 -19.85 -8.29
N LYS A 348 -1.59 -20.01 -8.15
CA LYS A 348 -0.94 -20.65 -6.99
C LYS A 348 -1.26 -19.92 -5.69
N THR A 349 -1.30 -18.59 -5.73
CA THR A 349 -1.50 -17.74 -4.55
C THR A 349 -2.98 -17.42 -4.30
N ALA A 350 -3.89 -17.80 -5.21
CA ALA A 350 -5.32 -17.52 -5.18
C ALA A 350 -5.97 -17.72 -3.82
N LYS A 351 -5.72 -18.86 -3.16
CA LYS A 351 -6.33 -19.21 -1.86
C LYS A 351 -5.99 -18.21 -0.74
N ARG A 352 -4.89 -17.46 -0.86
CA ARG A 352 -4.43 -16.51 0.17
C ARG A 352 -5.07 -15.14 0.06
N TRP A 353 -5.54 -14.76 -1.12
CA TRP A 353 -6.11 -13.43 -1.38
C TRP A 353 -7.57 -13.46 -1.85
N LYS A 354 -8.11 -14.64 -2.22
CA LYS A 354 -9.53 -14.87 -2.52
C LYS A 354 -10.31 -14.93 -1.19
N PHE A 355 -10.81 -13.77 -0.78
CA PHE A 355 -11.78 -13.62 0.31
C PHE A 355 -13.19 -13.50 -0.25
#